data_AF-A0A5C7J638-F1
#
_entry.id   AF-A0A5C7J638-F1
#
_cell.length_a   1.000
_cell.length_b   1.000
_cell.length_c   1.000
_cell.angle_alpha   90.00
_cell.angle_beta   90.00
_cell.angle_gamma   90.00
#
_symmetry.space_group_name_H-M   'P 1'
#
loop_
_entity.id
_entity.type
_entity.pdbx_description
1 polymer ?
#
loop_
_entity_poly.entity_id
_entity_poly.type
_entity_poly.pdbx_seq_one_letter_code
_entity_poly.pdbx_strand_id
1 'polypeptide(L)'
;MNRFAITAARELGLPNILLDGLSWFWKSRPVEYDRADHQIRYTLPWKAVEGVSLASPIDIEQRIPPKQTVDALININGFITPFHKQSHDVYLAFIDQLAQNVAQTYPRVLVTGNQYAITKLQAQASDSYQLAALSKAAYLGHVEAARVVILNGGSNSFNEALALHTDILFSLPSNQSQYELIREVAQQTHSLAEELCPALSLIPNHAELSKHKTEDIAIDFLTSKLSTSLQSTDSMHSLTATNPLSTECANCVSLYSSAERCLHATQQTIETIYTLVQKNR
;
A
#
# COMPACT_ATOMS: atom_id res chain seq x y z
N MET A 1 -13.92 -11.67 0.89
CA MET A 1 -13.94 -12.50 2.10
C MET A 1 -14.91 -11.99 3.17
N ASN A 2 -14.91 -10.69 3.49
CA ASN A 2 -15.75 -10.15 4.58
C ASN A 2 -17.27 -10.28 4.37
N ARG A 3 -17.77 -10.25 3.13
CA ARG A 3 -19.23 -10.29 2.82
C ARG A 3 -19.92 -11.58 3.26
N PHE A 4 -19.25 -12.72 3.06
CA PHE A 4 -19.78 -14.03 3.47
C PHE A 4 -19.80 -14.17 4.99
N ALA A 5 -18.73 -13.73 5.67
CA ALA A 5 -18.64 -13.79 7.13
C ALA A 5 -19.74 -12.95 7.81
N ILE A 6 -20.00 -11.75 7.30
CA ILE A 6 -21.06 -10.86 7.83
C ILE A 6 -22.44 -11.49 7.61
N THR A 7 -22.68 -12.05 6.43
CA THR A 7 -23.95 -12.74 6.14
C THR A 7 -24.16 -13.94 7.07
N ALA A 8 -23.14 -14.79 7.22
CA ALA A 8 -23.21 -15.95 8.08
C ALA A 8 -23.42 -15.57 9.56
N ALA A 9 -22.70 -14.57 10.07
CA ALA A 9 -22.88 -14.08 11.44
C ALA A 9 -24.31 -13.62 11.69
N ARG A 10 -24.89 -12.88 10.74
CA ARG A 10 -26.28 -12.42 10.80
C ARG A 10 -27.28 -13.58 10.81
N GLU A 11 -27.08 -14.58 9.95
CA GLU A 11 -27.94 -15.77 9.88
C GLU A 11 -27.88 -16.62 11.16
N LEU A 12 -26.72 -16.63 11.83
CA LEU A 12 -26.51 -17.34 13.09
C LEU A 12 -26.94 -16.51 14.33
N GLY A 13 -27.42 -15.28 14.16
CA GLY A 13 -27.78 -14.39 15.27
C GLY A 13 -26.58 -13.94 16.11
N LEU A 14 -25.37 -13.94 15.53
CA LEU A 14 -24.14 -13.52 16.20
C LEU A 14 -23.90 -12.01 16.00
N PRO A 15 -23.55 -11.26 17.06
CA PRO A 15 -23.09 -9.88 16.93
C PRO A 15 -21.89 -9.79 16.00
N ASN A 16 -21.87 -8.80 15.12
CA ASN A 16 -20.79 -8.65 14.16
C ASN A 16 -20.39 -7.19 13.90
N ILE A 17 -19.09 -6.98 13.77
CA ILE A 17 -18.48 -5.68 13.49
C ILE A 17 -17.77 -5.79 12.14
N LEU A 18 -18.13 -4.90 11.20
CA LEU A 18 -17.42 -4.75 9.94
C LEU A 18 -16.28 -3.74 10.08
N LEU A 19 -15.08 -4.16 9.70
CA LEU A 19 -13.92 -3.31 9.50
C LEU A 19 -13.70 -3.10 8.00
N ASP A 20 -13.96 -1.89 7.50
CA ASP A 20 -13.89 -1.56 6.06
C ASP A 20 -12.64 -0.73 5.72
N GLY A 21 -11.53 -1.42 5.46
CA GLY A 21 -10.21 -0.86 5.13
C GLY A 21 -10.13 -0.09 3.81
N LEU A 22 -11.13 -0.25 2.94
CA LEU A 22 -11.15 0.27 1.58
C LEU A 22 -12.35 1.18 1.34
N SER A 23 -12.96 1.72 2.41
CA SER A 23 -14.17 2.54 2.32
C SER A 23 -14.00 3.78 1.42
N TRP A 24 -12.77 4.31 1.36
CA TRP A 24 -12.36 5.44 0.53
C TRP A 24 -12.22 5.11 -0.97
N PHE A 25 -12.10 3.82 -1.32
CA PHE A 25 -11.87 3.31 -2.67
C PHE A 25 -13.16 2.82 -3.35
N TRP A 26 -14.19 2.44 -2.60
CA TRP A 26 -15.40 1.86 -3.17
C TRP A 26 -16.15 2.86 -4.08
N LYS A 27 -16.25 2.52 -5.37
CA LYS A 27 -17.19 3.20 -6.31
C LYS A 27 -18.65 2.95 -5.93
N SER A 28 -18.93 1.74 -5.46
CA SER A 28 -20.21 1.35 -4.88
C SER A 28 -19.92 0.42 -3.71
N ARG A 29 -20.49 0.76 -2.56
CA ARG A 29 -20.34 -0.02 -1.34
C ARG A 29 -21.08 -1.35 -1.49
N PRO A 30 -20.49 -2.48 -1.05
CA PRO A 30 -21.19 -3.76 -1.04
C PRO A 30 -22.43 -3.72 -0.15
N VAL A 31 -23.59 -4.09 -0.68
CA VAL A 31 -24.87 -4.06 0.06
C VAL A 31 -24.86 -5.03 1.26
N GLU A 32 -24.05 -6.08 1.21
CA GLU A 32 -23.91 -7.03 2.31
C GLU A 32 -23.27 -6.39 3.56
N TYR A 33 -22.56 -5.27 3.40
CA TYR A 33 -21.98 -4.52 4.52
C TYR A 33 -23.06 -3.82 5.37
N ASP A 34 -24.28 -3.64 4.85
CA ASP A 34 -25.42 -3.11 5.61
C ASP A 34 -25.93 -4.12 6.66
N ARG A 35 -25.51 -5.38 6.59
CA ARG A 35 -25.91 -6.44 7.53
C ARG A 35 -25.11 -6.44 8.84
N ALA A 36 -24.10 -5.60 8.95
CA ALA A 36 -23.27 -5.51 10.15
C ALA A 36 -23.92 -4.68 11.26
N ASP A 37 -23.84 -5.15 12.50
CA ASP A 37 -24.43 -4.46 13.66
C ASP A 37 -23.66 -3.18 14.00
N HIS A 38 -22.34 -3.22 13.84
CA HIS A 38 -21.46 -2.06 13.92
C HIS A 38 -20.54 -2.01 12.70
N GLN A 39 -20.20 -0.78 12.29
CA GLN A 39 -19.36 -0.55 11.12
C GLN A 39 -18.29 0.47 11.46
N ILE A 40 -17.07 0.14 11.07
CA ILE A 40 -15.89 0.97 11.26
C ILE A 40 -15.26 1.12 9.88
N ARG A 41 -15.30 2.35 9.37
CA ARG A 41 -14.84 2.67 8.03
C ARG A 41 -13.49 3.35 8.13
N TYR A 42 -12.50 2.82 7.43
CA TYR A 42 -11.20 3.46 7.35
C TYR A 42 -11.12 4.32 6.10
N THR A 43 -10.70 5.57 6.28
CA THR A 43 -10.55 6.58 5.24
C THR A 43 -9.09 7.03 5.15
N LEU A 44 -8.77 7.73 4.07
CA LEU A 44 -7.51 8.47 4.00
C LEU A 44 -7.57 9.67 4.95
N PRO A 45 -6.43 10.11 5.52
CA PRO A 45 -6.38 11.20 6.51
C PRO A 45 -7.11 12.50 6.11
N TRP A 46 -7.23 12.77 4.81
CA TRP A 46 -7.88 13.95 4.24
C TRP A 46 -9.28 13.68 3.65
N LYS A 47 -9.76 12.43 3.66
CA LYS A 47 -11.10 12.09 3.17
C LYS A 47 -12.08 11.91 4.33
N ALA A 48 -13.08 12.79 4.39
CA ALA A 48 -14.26 12.58 5.21
C ALA A 48 -15.19 11.56 4.55
N VAL A 49 -15.74 10.66 5.35
CA VAL A 49 -16.85 9.76 4.95
C VAL A 49 -17.97 9.94 5.98
N GLU A 50 -19.22 9.95 5.53
CA GLU A 50 -20.37 10.03 6.43
C GLU A 50 -20.43 8.79 7.35
N GLY A 51 -20.61 9.01 8.66
CA GLY A 51 -20.64 7.98 9.71
C GLY A 51 -19.42 7.98 10.63
N VAL A 52 -19.22 6.90 11.38
CA VAL A 52 -17.99 6.69 12.18
C VAL A 52 -16.86 6.34 11.23
N SER A 53 -16.10 7.37 10.87
CA SER A 53 -14.98 7.29 9.95
C SER A 53 -13.69 7.45 10.73
N LEU A 54 -12.83 6.45 10.61
CA LEU A 54 -11.49 6.45 11.16
C LEU A 54 -10.51 6.68 10.06
N ALA A 55 -9.37 7.23 10.40
CA ALA A 55 -8.26 7.20 9.48
C ALA A 55 -7.33 6.04 9.85
N SER A 56 -7.57 4.92 9.18
CA SER A 56 -6.71 3.72 9.08
C SER A 56 -6.44 2.91 10.38
N PRO A 57 -6.46 1.55 10.31
CA PRO A 57 -6.08 0.71 11.43
C PRO A 57 -4.56 0.58 11.45
N ILE A 58 -3.90 1.58 12.01
CA ILE A 58 -2.44 1.55 12.14
C ILE A 58 -2.10 1.24 13.58
N ASP A 59 -1.44 0.10 13.79
CA ASP A 59 -0.72 -0.19 15.03
C ASP A 59 0.77 0.07 14.75
N ILE A 60 1.30 1.17 15.29
CA ILE A 60 2.73 1.54 15.23
C ILE A 60 3.47 1.31 16.55
N GLU A 61 2.77 0.88 17.61
CA GLU A 61 3.34 0.80 18.96
C GLU A 61 4.23 -0.43 19.12
N GLN A 62 3.96 -1.51 18.38
CA GLN A 62 4.68 -2.77 18.47
C GLN A 62 5.95 -2.84 17.61
N ARG A 63 6.74 -1.76 17.51
CA ARG A 63 7.93 -1.74 16.65
C ARG A 63 9.18 -2.31 17.32
N ILE A 64 9.95 -3.11 16.56
CA ILE A 64 11.23 -3.68 17.00
C ILE A 64 12.35 -3.02 16.18
N PRO A 65 13.29 -2.30 16.82
CA PRO A 65 14.41 -1.69 16.12
C PRO A 65 15.20 -2.73 15.31
N PRO A 66 15.58 -2.44 14.05
CA PRO A 66 16.30 -3.39 13.23
C PRO A 66 17.74 -3.54 13.72
N LYS A 67 18.30 -4.76 13.58
CA LYS A 67 19.71 -5.03 13.89
C LYS A 67 20.67 -4.24 12.99
N GLN A 68 20.23 -3.94 11.78
CA GLN A 68 20.97 -3.17 10.79
C GLN A 68 20.03 -2.16 10.14
N THR A 69 20.42 -0.89 10.14
CA THR A 69 19.65 0.14 9.44
C THR A 69 19.82 0.00 7.94
N VAL A 70 18.77 0.39 7.21
CA VAL A 70 18.72 0.39 5.74
C VAL A 70 18.60 1.83 5.28
N ASP A 71 19.15 2.16 4.12
CA ASP A 71 19.01 3.50 3.55
C ASP A 71 17.69 3.60 2.77
N ALA A 72 17.29 2.53 2.07
CA ALA A 72 16.00 2.43 1.38
C ALA A 72 15.27 1.12 1.72
N LEU A 73 13.97 1.22 2.00
CA LEU A 73 13.07 0.09 2.19
C LEU A 73 12.05 0.03 1.04
N ILE A 74 12.08 -1.03 0.23
CA ILE A 74 11.07 -1.27 -0.81
C ILE A 74 10.03 -2.25 -0.27
N ASN A 75 8.77 -1.86 -0.23
CA ASN A 75 7.68 -2.70 0.23
C ASN A 75 6.71 -3.07 -0.91
N ILE A 76 6.53 -4.38 -1.10
CA ILE A 76 5.66 -4.96 -2.13
C ILE A 76 4.46 -5.71 -1.53
N ASN A 77 4.07 -5.38 -0.30
CA ASN A 77 2.83 -5.86 0.29
C ASN A 77 1.64 -5.54 -0.60
N GLY A 78 0.61 -6.40 -0.59
CA GLY A 78 -0.53 -6.30 -1.49
C GLY A 78 -0.29 -6.80 -2.92
N PHE A 79 0.92 -7.27 -3.27
CA PHE A 79 1.17 -7.96 -4.53
C PHE A 79 0.32 -9.24 -4.66
N ILE A 80 0.27 -10.06 -3.60
CA ILE A 80 -0.61 -11.22 -3.54
C ILE A 80 -2.00 -10.77 -3.10
N THR A 81 -2.93 -10.79 -4.04
CA THR A 81 -4.36 -10.53 -3.83
C THR A 81 -5.16 -11.82 -4.04
N PRO A 82 -6.46 -11.86 -3.67
CA PRO A 82 -7.35 -12.98 -4.03
C PRO A 82 -7.48 -13.23 -5.54
N PHE A 83 -7.02 -12.30 -6.38
CA PHE A 83 -7.08 -12.38 -7.84
C PHE A 83 -5.73 -12.70 -8.48
N HIS A 84 -4.68 -12.94 -7.67
CA HIS A 84 -3.33 -13.24 -8.18
C HIS A 84 -3.32 -14.48 -9.07
N LYS A 85 -2.56 -14.39 -10.17
CA LYS A 85 -2.24 -15.45 -11.12
C LYS A 85 -0.73 -15.46 -11.34
N GLN A 86 -0.17 -16.60 -11.73
CA GLN A 86 1.27 -16.69 -12.04
C GLN A 86 1.72 -15.71 -13.13
N SER A 87 0.85 -15.35 -14.07
CA SER A 87 1.14 -14.31 -15.08
C SER A 87 1.45 -12.94 -14.48
N HIS A 88 0.99 -12.66 -13.25
CA HIS A 88 1.23 -11.40 -12.54
C HIS A 88 2.65 -11.31 -11.97
N ASP A 89 3.41 -12.42 -11.93
CA ASP A 89 4.80 -12.46 -11.46
C ASP A 89 5.74 -11.57 -12.27
N VAL A 90 5.33 -11.09 -13.46
CA VAL A 90 6.04 -10.05 -14.21
C VAL A 90 6.30 -8.79 -13.38
N TYR A 91 5.43 -8.49 -12.41
CA TYR A 91 5.64 -7.39 -11.48
C TYR A 91 6.91 -7.59 -10.62
N LEU A 92 7.25 -8.82 -10.28
CA LEU A 92 8.47 -9.11 -9.51
C LEU A 92 9.75 -8.88 -10.32
N ALA A 93 9.70 -9.06 -11.64
CA ALA A 93 10.81 -8.68 -12.51
C ALA A 93 11.02 -7.16 -12.52
N PHE A 94 9.94 -6.37 -12.52
CA PHE A 94 10.02 -4.92 -12.33
C PHE A 94 10.61 -4.55 -10.97
N ILE A 95 10.21 -5.23 -9.89
CA ILE A 95 10.73 -4.97 -8.54
C ILE A 95 12.22 -5.29 -8.41
N ASP A 96 12.69 -6.38 -9.01
CA ASP A 96 14.12 -6.70 -9.05
C ASP A 96 14.92 -5.59 -9.74
N GLN A 97 14.47 -5.13 -10.91
CA GLN A 97 15.11 -4.02 -11.63
C GLN A 97 15.07 -2.71 -10.81
N LEU A 98 13.93 -2.40 -10.19
CA LEU A 98 13.80 -1.26 -9.29
C LEU A 98 14.81 -1.32 -8.15
N ALA A 99 14.93 -2.48 -7.48
CA ALA A 99 15.83 -2.65 -6.36
C ALA A 99 17.31 -2.49 -6.76
N GLN A 100 17.71 -3.03 -7.91
CA GLN A 100 19.05 -2.85 -8.46
C GLN A 100 19.36 -1.38 -8.76
N ASN A 101 18.41 -0.64 -9.34
CA ASN A 101 18.57 0.78 -9.64
C ASN A 101 18.63 1.62 -8.36
N VAL A 102 17.78 1.34 -7.37
CA VAL A 102 17.79 2.00 -6.06
C VAL A 102 19.13 1.74 -5.36
N ALA A 103 19.70 0.54 -5.48
CA ALA A 103 20.99 0.19 -4.90
C ALA A 103 22.18 0.98 -5.46
N GLN A 104 22.05 1.58 -6.66
CA GLN A 104 23.07 2.49 -7.20
C GLN A 104 23.15 3.81 -6.42
N THR A 105 22.05 4.22 -5.77
CA THR A 105 21.97 5.46 -4.98
C THR A 105 22.02 5.21 -3.49
N TYR A 106 21.43 4.10 -3.04
CA TYR A 106 21.31 3.71 -1.63
C TYR A 106 22.10 2.42 -1.37
N PRO A 107 23.25 2.48 -0.67
CA PRO A 107 24.10 1.30 -0.48
C PRO A 107 23.43 0.14 0.27
N ARG A 108 22.44 0.43 1.12
CA ARG A 108 21.72 -0.59 1.90
C ARG A 108 20.24 -0.57 1.54
N VAL A 109 19.86 -1.38 0.56
CA VAL A 109 18.46 -1.58 0.16
C VAL A 109 17.93 -2.86 0.76
N LEU A 110 16.72 -2.80 1.33
CA LEU A 110 15.94 -3.96 1.73
C LEU A 110 14.63 -4.00 0.98
N VAL A 111 14.32 -5.11 0.31
CA VAL A 111 13.00 -5.39 -0.25
C VAL A 111 12.25 -6.32 0.69
N THR A 112 11.04 -5.93 1.06
CA THR A 112 10.15 -6.69 1.94
C THR A 112 8.77 -6.90 1.31
N GLY A 113 8.14 -8.01 1.65
CA GLY A 113 6.83 -8.39 1.15
C GLY A 113 6.34 -9.68 1.80
N ASN A 114 5.27 -10.24 1.25
CA ASN A 114 4.83 -11.58 1.64
C ASN A 114 5.88 -12.64 1.26
N GLN A 115 5.87 -13.76 1.98
CA GLN A 115 6.86 -14.84 1.81
C GLN A 115 6.93 -15.37 0.38
N TYR A 116 5.79 -15.46 -0.33
CA TYR A 116 5.77 -15.94 -1.71
C TYR A 116 6.57 -15.01 -2.64
N ALA A 117 6.34 -13.71 -2.56
CA ALA A 117 7.04 -12.72 -3.37
C ALA A 117 8.55 -12.71 -3.09
N ILE A 118 8.92 -12.79 -1.80
CA ILE A 118 10.32 -12.85 -1.38
C ILE A 118 11.02 -14.11 -1.91
N THR A 119 10.40 -15.28 -1.78
CA THR A 119 10.96 -16.53 -2.30
C THR A 119 11.11 -16.51 -3.82
N LYS A 120 10.18 -15.88 -4.54
CA LYS A 120 10.28 -15.70 -6.00
C LYS A 120 11.43 -14.77 -6.39
N LEU A 121 11.58 -13.63 -5.69
CA LEU A 121 12.67 -12.69 -5.94
C LEU A 121 14.04 -13.32 -5.63
N GLN A 122 14.16 -14.12 -4.57
CA GLN A 122 15.41 -14.80 -4.20
C GLN A 122 15.98 -15.66 -5.33
N ALA A 123 15.13 -16.25 -6.19
CA ALA A 123 15.58 -17.07 -7.31
C ALA A 123 16.29 -16.27 -8.42
N GLN A 124 16.14 -14.95 -8.43
CA GLN A 124 16.68 -14.04 -9.45
C GLN A 124 17.45 -12.84 -8.85
N ALA A 125 17.64 -12.82 -7.53
CA ALA A 125 18.18 -11.66 -6.83
C ALA A 125 19.66 -11.45 -7.10
N SER A 126 20.05 -10.18 -7.22
CA SER A 126 21.45 -9.77 -7.21
C SER A 126 21.95 -9.54 -5.78
N ASP A 127 23.27 -9.55 -5.57
CA ASP A 127 23.90 -9.19 -4.28
C ASP A 127 23.80 -7.69 -3.92
N SER A 128 23.18 -6.86 -4.77
CA SER A 128 23.09 -5.41 -4.58
C SER A 128 22.04 -4.97 -3.55
N TYR A 129 21.12 -5.86 -3.16
CA TYR A 129 20.07 -5.56 -2.19
C TYR A 129 19.72 -6.80 -1.34
N GLN A 130 19.10 -6.56 -0.19
CA GLN A 130 18.66 -7.61 0.73
C GLN A 130 17.17 -7.93 0.52
N LEU A 131 16.80 -9.17 0.78
CA LEU A 131 15.43 -9.67 0.72
C LEU A 131 15.01 -10.22 2.07
N ALA A 132 13.87 -9.79 2.61
CA ALA A 132 13.32 -10.39 3.83
C ALA A 132 11.78 -10.35 3.84
N ALA A 133 11.16 -11.44 4.31
CA ALA A 133 9.77 -11.41 4.74
C ALA A 133 9.75 -11.01 6.22
N LEU A 134 9.26 -9.81 6.52
CA LEU A 134 9.29 -9.25 7.87
C LEU A 134 7.99 -9.51 8.62
N SER A 135 8.10 -9.73 9.94
CA SER A 135 6.94 -9.59 10.83
C SER A 135 6.49 -8.13 10.88
N LYS A 136 5.26 -7.88 11.33
CA LYS A 136 4.73 -6.52 11.45
C LYS A 136 5.64 -5.61 12.29
N ALA A 137 6.08 -6.10 13.43
CA ALA A 137 6.95 -5.38 14.36
C ALA A 137 8.32 -5.02 13.75
N ALA A 138 8.95 -5.98 13.06
CA ALA A 138 10.22 -5.75 12.38
C ALA A 138 10.07 -4.81 11.18
N TYR A 139 8.99 -4.94 10.42
CA TYR A 139 8.66 -4.04 9.32
C TYR A 139 8.58 -2.58 9.80
N LEU A 140 7.83 -2.31 10.87
CA LEU A 140 7.71 -0.96 11.41
C LEU A 140 9.04 -0.39 11.91
N GLY A 141 9.89 -1.21 12.52
CA GLY A 141 11.25 -0.79 12.90
C GLY A 141 12.11 -0.44 11.70
N HIS A 142 11.98 -1.17 10.59
CA HIS A 142 12.64 -0.82 9.34
C HIS A 142 12.06 0.45 8.68
N VAL A 143 10.75 0.69 8.78
CA VAL A 143 10.13 1.95 8.29
C VAL A 143 10.68 3.14 9.07
N GLU A 144 10.70 3.09 10.41
CA GLU A 144 11.21 4.18 11.25
C GLU A 144 12.72 4.43 11.03
N ALA A 145 13.49 3.38 10.78
CA ALA A 145 14.94 3.49 10.61
C ALA A 145 15.40 3.78 9.17
N ALA A 146 14.52 3.65 8.18
CA ALA A 146 14.86 3.89 6.78
C ALA A 146 14.92 5.39 6.49
N ARG A 147 15.87 5.81 5.63
CA ARG A 147 15.86 7.20 5.12
C ARG A 147 14.70 7.42 4.16
N VAL A 148 14.36 6.43 3.34
CA VAL A 148 13.23 6.48 2.43
C VAL A 148 12.52 5.13 2.34
N VAL A 149 11.20 5.17 2.18
CA VAL A 149 10.37 3.98 1.94
C VAL A 149 9.72 4.09 0.57
N ILE A 150 9.91 3.07 -0.25
CA ILE A 150 9.34 2.96 -1.58
C ILE A 150 8.15 2.00 -1.51
N LEU A 151 6.95 2.50 -1.81
CA LEU A 151 5.68 1.80 -1.64
C LEU A 151 4.96 1.62 -2.97
N ASN A 152 4.36 0.45 -3.21
CA ASN A 152 3.50 0.22 -4.37
C ASN A 152 2.10 0.83 -4.24
N GLY A 153 1.85 1.75 -3.31
CA GLY A 153 0.52 2.36 -3.09
C GLY A 153 -0.39 1.61 -2.11
N GLY A 154 0.12 0.66 -1.31
CA GLY A 154 -0.70 0.03 -0.26
C GLY A 154 -1.08 1.00 0.85
N SER A 155 -2.39 1.21 1.10
CA SER A 155 -2.89 2.21 2.07
C SER A 155 -2.36 2.03 3.49
N ASN A 156 -2.30 0.80 4.00
CA ASN A 156 -1.78 0.55 5.35
C ASN A 156 -0.32 0.98 5.46
N SER A 157 0.55 0.50 4.57
CA SER A 157 1.97 0.82 4.57
C SER A 157 2.25 2.30 4.31
N PHE A 158 1.41 2.95 3.49
CA PHE A 158 1.46 4.40 3.29
C PHE A 158 1.16 5.15 4.59
N ASN A 159 0.05 4.82 5.26
CA ASN A 159 -0.30 5.49 6.49
C ASN A 159 0.69 5.19 7.63
N GLU A 160 1.29 4.01 7.66
CA GLU A 160 2.36 3.63 8.59
C GLU A 160 3.60 4.49 8.42
N ALA A 161 4.05 4.68 7.17
CA ALA A 161 5.17 5.56 6.87
C ALA A 161 4.86 7.03 7.20
N LEU A 162 3.62 7.48 6.94
CA LEU A 162 3.18 8.81 7.37
C LEU A 162 3.22 8.98 8.89
N ALA A 163 2.71 8.01 9.64
CA ALA A 163 2.65 8.07 11.10
C ALA A 163 4.04 7.99 11.76
N LEU A 164 5.03 7.43 11.07
CA LEU A 164 6.42 7.37 11.50
C LEU A 164 7.28 8.50 10.93
N HIS A 165 6.68 9.46 10.21
CA HIS A 165 7.36 10.59 9.58
C HIS A 165 8.52 10.17 8.66
N THR A 166 8.39 9.03 7.99
CA THR A 166 9.37 8.55 7.02
C THR A 166 9.08 9.13 5.64
N ASP A 167 10.12 9.45 4.87
CA ASP A 167 9.97 9.87 3.48
C ASP A 167 9.40 8.74 2.62
N ILE A 168 8.45 9.07 1.74
CA ILE A 168 7.73 8.10 0.91
C ILE A 168 7.98 8.41 -0.56
N LEU A 169 8.28 7.37 -1.33
CA LEU A 169 8.23 7.37 -2.79
C LEU A 169 7.27 6.27 -3.25
N PHE A 170 6.60 6.48 -4.37
CA PHE A 170 5.75 5.43 -4.94
C PHE A 170 6.49 4.65 -6.03
N SER A 171 6.42 3.31 -5.93
CA SER A 171 6.69 2.41 -7.05
C SER A 171 5.40 2.13 -7.82
N LEU A 172 5.55 1.49 -8.98
CA LEU A 172 4.42 1.11 -9.81
C LEU A 172 3.39 0.31 -8.98
N PRO A 173 2.09 0.66 -9.03
CA PRO A 173 1.08 -0.13 -8.35
C PRO A 173 0.98 -1.53 -8.94
N SER A 174 0.57 -2.50 -8.14
CA SER A 174 0.30 -3.89 -8.58
C SER A 174 -1.19 -4.17 -8.77
N ASN A 175 -2.07 -3.29 -8.27
CA ASN A 175 -3.52 -3.43 -8.36
C ASN A 175 -4.24 -2.06 -8.41
N GLN A 176 -5.58 -2.09 -8.55
CA GLN A 176 -6.39 -0.88 -8.74
C GLN A 176 -6.43 0.01 -7.50
N SER A 177 -6.62 -0.58 -6.31
CA SER A 177 -6.73 0.21 -5.08
C SER A 177 -5.44 0.97 -4.78
N GLN A 178 -4.30 0.36 -5.08
CA GLN A 178 -2.99 0.99 -5.00
C GLN A 178 -2.82 2.18 -5.95
N TYR A 179 -3.26 2.03 -7.19
CA TYR A 179 -3.24 3.12 -8.15
C TYR A 179 -4.14 4.29 -7.71
N GLU A 180 -5.35 4.01 -7.20
CA GLU A 180 -6.22 5.06 -6.70
C GLU A 180 -5.60 5.79 -5.51
N LEU A 181 -4.87 5.10 -4.61
CA LEU A 181 -4.16 5.80 -3.53
C LEU A 181 -3.20 6.85 -4.08
N ILE A 182 -2.38 6.49 -5.07
CA ILE A 182 -1.42 7.40 -5.69
C ILE A 182 -2.15 8.61 -6.29
N ARG A 183 -3.29 8.39 -6.97
CA ARG A 183 -4.11 9.48 -7.51
C ARG A 183 -4.69 10.39 -6.44
N GLU A 184 -5.16 9.82 -5.34
CA GLU A 184 -5.72 10.57 -4.21
C GLU A 184 -4.64 11.43 -3.54
N VAL A 185 -3.42 10.91 -3.39
CA VAL A 185 -2.28 11.69 -2.91
C VAL A 185 -1.94 12.80 -3.90
N ALA A 186 -1.85 12.50 -5.20
CA ALA A 186 -1.57 13.48 -6.25
C ALA A 186 -2.58 14.64 -6.25
N GLN A 187 -3.87 14.33 -6.13
CA GLN A 187 -4.92 15.34 -6.00
C GLN A 187 -4.74 16.19 -4.74
N GLN A 188 -4.47 15.55 -3.61
CA GLN A 188 -4.30 16.23 -2.33
C GLN A 188 -3.06 17.12 -2.29
N THR A 189 -1.98 16.74 -2.99
CA THR A 189 -0.73 17.51 -3.07
C THR A 189 -0.67 18.45 -4.27
N HIS A 190 -1.73 18.53 -5.07
CA HIS A 190 -1.78 19.28 -6.33
C HIS A 190 -0.62 18.92 -7.29
N SER A 191 -0.28 17.63 -7.36
CA SER A 191 0.77 17.06 -8.21
C SER A 191 0.19 16.16 -9.28
N LEU A 192 0.99 15.80 -10.28
CA LEU A 192 0.66 14.72 -11.21
C LEU A 192 0.95 13.36 -10.56
N ALA A 193 0.19 12.32 -10.92
CA ALA A 193 0.42 10.98 -10.38
C ALA A 193 1.79 10.44 -10.81
N GLU A 194 2.24 10.80 -12.00
CA GLU A 194 3.52 10.47 -12.60
C GLU A 194 4.70 11.20 -11.94
N GLU A 195 4.46 12.36 -11.33
CA GLU A 195 5.47 13.03 -10.51
C GLU A 195 5.71 12.25 -9.21
N LEU A 196 4.63 11.73 -8.60
CA LEU A 196 4.71 10.92 -7.38
C LEU A 196 5.19 9.48 -7.65
N CYS A 197 4.85 8.93 -8.81
CA CYS A 197 5.19 7.58 -9.25
C CYS A 197 5.68 7.60 -10.71
N PRO A 198 6.96 7.92 -10.97
CA PRO A 198 7.51 7.99 -12.33
C PRO A 198 7.34 6.69 -13.13
N ALA A 199 7.31 5.55 -12.46
CA ALA A 199 7.10 4.24 -13.07
C ALA A 199 5.72 4.09 -13.76
N LEU A 200 4.74 4.96 -13.49
CA LEU A 200 3.47 4.98 -14.24
C LEU A 200 3.66 5.24 -15.73
N SER A 201 4.77 5.88 -16.13
CA SER A 201 5.15 6.03 -17.54
C SER A 201 5.34 4.70 -18.28
N LEU A 202 5.61 3.60 -17.56
CA LEU A 202 5.67 2.25 -18.13
C LEU A 202 4.30 1.70 -18.51
N ILE A 203 3.21 2.33 -18.07
CA ILE A 203 1.84 1.88 -18.31
C ILE A 203 1.13 2.96 -19.15
N PRO A 204 1.21 2.89 -20.49
CA PRO A 204 0.49 3.81 -21.36
C PRO A 204 -0.99 3.81 -21.02
N ASN A 205 -1.58 5.00 -20.90
CA ASN A 205 -2.98 5.21 -20.51
C ASN A 205 -3.33 4.61 -19.13
N HIS A 206 -2.44 4.68 -18.14
CA HIS A 206 -2.72 4.17 -16.78
C HIS A 206 -4.02 4.71 -16.14
N ALA A 207 -4.55 5.85 -16.59
CA ALA A 207 -5.87 6.35 -16.20
C ALA A 207 -7.03 5.37 -16.51
N GLU A 208 -6.84 4.38 -17.39
CA GLU A 208 -7.80 3.30 -17.61
C GLU A 208 -7.97 2.37 -16.41
N LEU A 209 -6.97 2.27 -15.51
CA LEU A 209 -7.08 1.50 -14.27
C LEU A 209 -8.30 1.91 -13.46
N SER A 210 -8.59 3.22 -13.38
CA SER A 210 -9.76 3.77 -12.68
C SER A 210 -11.09 3.44 -13.35
N LYS A 211 -11.10 2.97 -14.60
CA LYS A 211 -12.33 2.69 -15.35
C LYS A 211 -12.80 1.24 -15.20
N HIS A 212 -11.91 0.32 -14.79
CA HIS A 212 -12.28 -1.08 -14.60
C HIS A 212 -13.30 -1.25 -13.47
N LYS A 213 -14.24 -2.17 -13.69
CA LYS A 213 -15.34 -2.47 -12.74
C LYS A 213 -14.86 -3.28 -11.53
N THR A 214 -13.80 -4.06 -11.71
CA THR A 214 -13.29 -5.02 -10.74
C THR A 214 -11.78 -5.03 -10.74
N GLU A 215 -11.19 -5.41 -9.60
CA GLU A 215 -9.75 -5.35 -9.38
C GLU A 215 -9.00 -6.43 -10.17
N ASP A 216 -9.61 -7.59 -10.44
CA ASP A 216 -9.03 -8.64 -11.27
C ASP A 216 -8.75 -8.17 -12.71
N ILE A 217 -9.70 -7.47 -13.33
CA ILE A 217 -9.54 -6.89 -14.67
C ILE A 217 -8.42 -5.84 -14.68
N ALA A 218 -8.35 -5.02 -13.63
CA ALA A 218 -7.32 -4.00 -13.50
C ALA A 218 -5.91 -4.60 -13.33
N ILE A 219 -5.77 -5.67 -12.54
CA ILE A 219 -4.49 -6.38 -12.38
C ILE A 219 -4.07 -7.03 -13.70
N ASP A 220 -4.99 -7.66 -14.43
CA ASP A 220 -4.69 -8.26 -15.74
C ASP A 220 -4.27 -7.19 -16.77
N PHE A 221 -4.93 -6.03 -16.78
CA PHE A 221 -4.52 -4.89 -17.60
C PHE A 221 -3.11 -4.41 -17.25
N LEU A 222 -2.83 -4.18 -15.97
CA LEU A 222 -1.52 -3.70 -15.50
C LEU A 222 -0.42 -4.69 -15.86
N THR A 223 -0.66 -5.97 -15.62
CA THR A 223 0.25 -7.07 -15.98
C THR A 223 0.56 -7.07 -17.48
N SER A 224 -0.47 -6.94 -18.32
CA SER A 224 -0.29 -6.95 -19.78
C SER A 224 0.55 -5.76 -20.25
N LYS A 225 0.24 -4.55 -19.76
CA LYS A 225 0.99 -3.33 -20.12
C LYS A 225 2.43 -3.40 -19.64
N LEU A 226 2.66 -3.81 -18.40
CA LEU A 226 4.00 -3.96 -17.85
C LEU A 226 4.82 -5.00 -18.62
N SER A 227 4.21 -6.13 -18.99
CA SER A 227 4.89 -7.17 -19.79
C SER A 227 5.35 -6.62 -21.14
N THR A 228 4.51 -5.86 -21.83
CA THR A 228 4.87 -5.22 -23.11
C THR A 228 6.03 -4.24 -22.92
N SER A 229 5.97 -3.40 -21.88
CA SER A 229 7.00 -2.38 -21.62
C SER A 229 8.35 -2.97 -21.20
N LEU A 230 8.36 -4.10 -20.48
CA LEU A 230 9.60 -4.79 -20.12
C LEU A 230 10.22 -5.56 -21.30
N GLN A 231 9.43 -5.90 -22.33
CA GLN A 231 9.93 -6.57 -23.53
C GLN A 231 10.50 -5.60 -24.58
N SER A 232 10.09 -4.33 -24.57
CA SER A 232 10.69 -3.30 -25.41
C SER A 232 12.04 -2.86 -24.84
N THR A 233 13.12 -3.29 -25.49
CA THR A 233 14.53 -3.08 -25.11
C THR A 233 14.94 -1.62 -24.85
N ASP A 234 14.20 -0.64 -25.37
CA ASP A 234 14.49 0.80 -25.21
C ASP A 234 13.92 1.41 -23.91
N SER A 235 12.98 0.76 -23.23
CA SER A 235 12.33 1.30 -22.01
C SER A 235 13.18 1.10 -20.75
N MET A 236 14.16 0.18 -20.80
CA MET A 236 14.97 -0.22 -19.65
C MET A 236 15.98 0.86 -19.20
N HIS A 237 16.50 1.69 -20.12
CA HIS A 237 17.41 2.80 -19.78
C HIS A 237 16.68 4.09 -19.33
N SER A 238 15.35 4.15 -19.45
CA SER A 238 14.55 5.33 -19.05
C SER A 238 14.20 5.34 -17.56
N LEU A 239 14.12 4.16 -16.92
CA LEU A 239 13.95 4.05 -15.47
C LEU A 239 15.15 4.62 -14.68
N THR A 240 16.34 4.66 -15.29
CA THR A 240 17.54 5.30 -14.74
C THR A 240 17.57 6.83 -14.95
N ALA A 241 16.78 7.38 -15.87
CA ALA A 241 16.77 8.82 -16.17
C ALA A 241 15.75 9.61 -15.34
N THR A 242 14.75 8.94 -14.78
CA THR A 242 13.82 9.52 -13.82
C THR A 242 14.39 9.36 -12.42
N ASN A 243 15.42 10.16 -12.09
CA ASN A 243 15.97 10.25 -10.74
C ASN A 243 14.81 10.57 -9.77
N PRO A 244 14.27 9.61 -8.99
CA PRO A 244 13.07 9.85 -8.19
C PRO A 244 13.35 10.71 -6.95
N LEU A 245 14.54 11.33 -6.89
CA LEU A 245 15.23 11.74 -5.66
C LEU A 245 15.65 13.21 -5.64
N SER A 246 15.21 14.04 -6.60
CA SER A 246 15.53 15.48 -6.58
C SER A 246 14.51 16.35 -5.85
N THR A 247 13.41 15.79 -5.35
CA THR A 247 12.42 16.52 -4.59
C THR A 247 12.25 15.90 -3.21
N GLU A 248 12.78 16.58 -2.19
CA GLU A 248 12.10 16.54 -0.89
C GLU A 248 10.61 16.78 -1.17
N CYS A 249 9.75 15.86 -0.76
CA CYS A 249 8.32 16.04 -0.86
C CYS A 249 7.91 17.16 0.12
N ALA A 250 8.15 18.43 -0.25
CA ALA A 250 7.77 19.59 0.54
C ALA A 250 6.26 19.59 0.87
N ASN A 251 5.47 18.86 0.06
CA ASN A 251 4.02 18.69 0.21
C ASN A 251 3.62 17.64 1.27
N CYS A 252 4.53 16.77 1.70
CA CYS A 252 4.26 15.70 2.65
C CYS A 252 4.02 16.22 4.09
N VAL A 253 4.47 17.45 4.41
CA VAL A 253 4.21 18.12 5.69
C VAL A 253 2.72 18.24 6.01
N SER A 254 1.89 18.54 5.00
CA SER A 254 0.43 18.62 5.17
C SER A 254 -0.21 17.26 5.47
N LEU A 255 0.37 16.18 4.92
CA LEU A 255 -0.08 14.81 5.10
C LEU A 255 0.31 14.28 6.50
N TYR A 256 1.48 14.65 7.02
CA TYR A 256 1.92 14.26 8.37
C TYR A 256 0.99 14.82 9.46
N SER A 257 0.64 16.11 9.39
CA SER A 257 -0.32 16.71 10.34
C SER A 257 -1.69 16.03 10.32
N SER A 258 -2.06 15.47 9.17
CA SER A 258 -3.29 14.71 9.02
C SER A 258 -3.13 13.33 9.67
N ALA A 259 -2.02 12.63 9.44
CA ALA A 259 -1.73 11.31 10.02
C ALA A 259 -1.69 11.31 11.56
N GLU A 260 -1.19 12.37 12.21
CA GLU A 260 -1.23 12.47 13.68
C GLU A 260 -2.67 12.51 14.23
N ARG A 261 -3.56 13.27 13.58
CA ARG A 261 -5.00 13.29 13.93
C ARG A 261 -5.63 11.92 13.74
N CYS A 262 -5.15 11.15 12.77
CA CYS A 262 -5.62 9.81 12.46
C CYS A 262 -5.24 8.81 13.56
N LEU A 263 -3.98 8.86 14.01
CA LEU A 263 -3.47 7.99 15.06
C LEU A 263 -4.28 8.11 16.35
N HIS A 264 -4.58 9.35 16.76
CA HIS A 264 -5.42 9.63 17.94
C HIS A 264 -6.85 9.09 17.77
N ALA A 265 -7.46 9.27 16.58
CA ALA A 265 -8.80 8.75 16.29
C ALA A 265 -8.85 7.20 16.31
N THR A 266 -7.76 6.55 15.86
CA THR A 266 -7.64 5.08 15.88
C THR A 266 -7.54 4.54 17.31
N GLN A 267 -6.75 5.17 18.19
CA GLN A 267 -6.67 4.79 19.61
C GLN A 267 -8.03 4.90 20.32
N GLN A 268 -8.73 6.03 20.16
CA GLN A 268 -10.09 6.21 20.71
C GLN A 268 -11.09 5.17 20.23
N THR A 269 -10.89 4.63 19.02
CA THR A 269 -11.80 3.64 18.46
C THR A 269 -11.47 2.23 18.90
N ILE A 270 -10.20 1.90 19.13
CA ILE A 270 -9.83 0.65 19.81
C ILE A 270 -10.54 0.61 21.17
N GLU A 271 -10.52 1.70 21.93
CA GLU A 271 -11.24 1.82 23.21
C GLU A 271 -12.77 1.69 23.04
N THR A 272 -13.33 2.29 21.99
CA THR A 272 -14.76 2.19 21.66
C THR A 272 -15.16 0.77 21.30
N ILE A 273 -14.38 0.08 20.45
CA ILE A 273 -14.59 -1.34 20.10
C ILE A 273 -14.52 -2.19 21.36
N TYR A 274 -13.50 -1.97 22.20
CA TYR A 274 -13.32 -2.72 23.44
C TYR A 274 -14.53 -2.56 24.36
N THR A 275 -15.03 -1.33 24.48
CA THR A 275 -16.24 -1.01 25.25
C THR A 275 -17.49 -1.68 24.67
N LEU A 276 -17.67 -1.66 23.35
CA LEU A 276 -18.80 -2.32 22.67
C LEU A 276 -18.75 -3.84 22.83
N VAL A 277 -17.56 -4.44 22.74
CA VAL A 277 -17.37 -5.88 22.94
C VAL A 277 -17.65 -6.27 24.40
N GLN A 278 -17.22 -5.46 25.37
CA GLN A 278 -17.48 -5.72 26.79
C GLN A 278 -18.97 -5.61 27.17
N LYS A 279 -19.70 -4.65 26.59
CA LYS A 279 -21.15 -4.47 26.87
C LYS A 279 -22.04 -5.59 26.32
N ASN A 280 -21.54 -6.36 25.35
CA ASN A 280 -22.29 -7.44 24.69
C ASN A 280 -21.85 -8.85 25.16
N ARG A 281 -21.05 -8.94 26.22
CA ARG A 281 -20.72 -10.18 26.95
C ARG A 281 -21.54 -10.25 28.22
#